data_AF-A0A660XGH7-F1
#
_entry.id   AF-A0A660XGH7-F1
#
_cell.length_a   1.000
_cell.length_b   1.000
_cell.length_c   1.000
_cell.angle_alpha   90.00
_cell.angle_beta   90.00
_cell.angle_gamma   90.00
#
_symmetry.space_group_name_H-M   'P 1'
#
loop_
_entity.id
_entity.type
_entity.pdbx_description
1 polymer ?
#
loop_
_entity_poly.entity_id
_entity_poly.type
_entity_poly.pdbx_seq_one_letter_code
_entity_poly.pdbx_strand_id
1 'polypeptide(L)'
;YDNLFHIPFPYTMGWHGAPTDSEDYTYWQLHAHFFPPLLRSSTVKKFMVGYEMLSEVQRDLTQEKAAEQLRNLSEIHYKLRYKE
;
A
#
# COMPACT_ATOMS: atom_id res chain seq x y z
N TYR A 1 5.46 2.41 6.47
CA TYR A 1 5.75 2.68 5.05
C TYR A 1 6.89 3.66 4.87
N ASP A 2 6.86 4.87 5.47
CA ASP A 2 7.93 5.87 5.35
C ASP A 2 9.33 5.34 5.67
N ASN A 3 9.44 4.43 6.64
CA ASN A 3 10.70 3.79 7.01
C ASN A 3 11.29 2.88 5.91
N LEU A 4 10.53 2.47 4.89
CA LEU A 4 11.00 1.56 3.84
C LEU A 4 12.08 2.21 2.97
N PHE A 5 11.93 3.50 2.66
CA PHE A 5 12.88 4.27 1.85
C PHE A 5 13.27 5.61 2.48
N HIS A 6 12.98 5.80 3.77
CA HIS A 6 13.28 7.02 4.55
C HIS A 6 12.81 8.31 3.88
N ILE A 7 11.59 8.30 3.33
CA ILE A 7 10.92 9.46 2.73
C ILE A 7 9.43 9.43 3.12
N PRO A 8 8.70 10.57 3.03
CA PRO A 8 7.24 10.53 3.05
C PRO A 8 6.73 9.61 1.94
N PHE A 9 6.10 8.50 2.31
CA PHE A 9 5.76 7.44 1.36
C PHE A 9 4.47 7.81 0.62
N PRO A 10 4.50 8.01 -0.71
CA PRO A 10 3.31 8.38 -1.46
C PRO A 10 2.35 7.19 -1.57
N TYR A 11 1.05 7.44 -1.48
CA TYR A 11 0.00 6.45 -1.72
C TYR A 11 -1.32 7.14 -2.08
N THR A 12 -2.22 6.38 -2.71
CA THR A 12 -3.66 6.66 -2.67
C THR A 12 -4.29 5.68 -1.68
N MET A 13 -5.25 6.14 -0.87
CA MET A 13 -5.99 5.27 0.04
C MET A 13 -7.49 5.58 0.00
N GLY A 14 -8.30 4.61 0.41
CA GLY A 14 -9.75 4.76 0.48
C GLY A 14 -10.39 3.67 1.34
N TRP A 15 -11.66 3.89 1.67
CA TRP A 15 -12.47 2.97 2.46
C TRP A 15 -13.54 2.32 1.58
N HIS A 16 -13.72 1.02 1.77
CA HIS A 16 -14.86 0.27 1.23
C HIS A 16 -15.69 -0.24 2.41
N GLY A 17 -16.94 0.19 2.46
CA GLY A 17 -17.95 -0.26 3.41
C GLY A 17 -19.25 -0.59 2.68
N ALA A 18 -20.22 -1.13 3.42
CA ALA A 18 -21.53 -1.44 2.88
C ALA A 18 -22.15 -0.21 2.18
N PRO A 19 -22.92 -0.40 1.10
CA PRO A 19 -23.79 0.62 0.55
C PRO A 19 -24.67 1.27 1.63
N THR A 20 -25.11 2.50 1.37
CA THR A 20 -25.79 3.35 2.38
C THR A 20 -27.31 3.38 2.24
N ASP A 21 -27.87 2.54 1.38
CA ASP A 21 -29.30 2.27 1.28
C ASP A 21 -29.77 1.32 2.40
N SER A 22 -31.06 1.03 2.42
CA SER A 22 -31.71 0.29 3.52
C SER A 22 -31.80 -1.22 3.28
N GLU A 23 -30.93 -1.77 2.45
CA GLU A 23 -30.87 -3.20 2.14
C GLU A 23 -29.99 -3.97 3.15
N ASP A 24 -30.09 -5.31 3.15
CA ASP A 24 -29.27 -6.16 4.03
C ASP A 24 -27.87 -6.41 3.42
N TYR A 25 -26.85 -5.91 4.13
CA TYR A 25 -25.44 -6.06 3.81
C TYR A 25 -24.63 -6.73 4.93
N THR A 26 -25.23 -7.63 5.70
CA THR A 26 -24.55 -8.36 6.81
C THR A 26 -23.27 -9.11 6.39
N TYR A 27 -23.09 -9.38 5.09
CA TYR A 27 -21.88 -9.98 4.52
C TYR A 27 -20.74 -8.98 4.24
N TRP A 28 -20.99 -7.67 4.35
CA TRP A 28 -19.96 -6.64 4.16
C TRP A 28 -19.10 -6.47 5.41
N GLN A 29 -17.81 -6.27 5.19
CA GLN A 29 -16.84 -5.89 6.22
C GLN A 29 -16.16 -4.60 5.80
N LEU A 30 -16.18 -3.59 6.68
CA LEU A 30 -15.45 -2.35 6.47
C LEU A 30 -13.94 -2.63 6.40
N HIS A 31 -13.28 -2.11 5.37
CA HIS A 31 -11.83 -2.18 5.21
C HIS A 31 -11.29 -0.97 4.44
N ALA A 32 -9.98 -0.72 4.60
CA ALA A 32 -9.26 0.30 3.87
C ALA A 32 -8.24 -0.32 2.92
N HIS A 33 -8.04 0.33 1.77
CA HIS A 33 -6.97 -0.01 0.83
C HIS A 33 -5.91 1.07 0.80
N PHE A 34 -4.65 0.67 0.66
CA PHE A 34 -3.51 1.55 0.40
C PHE A 34 -2.80 1.07 -0.87
N PHE A 35 -2.67 1.96 -1.86
CA PHE A 35 -2.02 1.70 -3.15
C PHE A 35 -0.80 2.60 -3.34
N PRO A 36 0.36 2.22 -2.75
CA PRO A 36 1.60 2.96 -2.96
C PRO A 36 2.27 2.59 -4.30
N PRO A 37 2.87 3.56 -5.02
CA PRO A 37 3.51 3.29 -6.31
C PRO A 37 5.00 2.93 -6.22
N LEU A 38 5.68 3.13 -5.08
CA LEU A 38 7.13 2.87 -4.97
C LEU A 38 7.42 1.37 -4.90
N LEU A 39 8.41 0.89 -5.67
CA LEU A 39 8.70 -0.55 -5.80
C LEU A 39 10.10 -0.95 -5.30
N ARG A 40 11.16 -0.32 -5.82
CA ARG A 40 12.55 -0.74 -5.55
C ARG A 40 13.35 0.26 -4.71
N SER A 41 12.97 1.53 -4.75
CA SER A 41 13.61 2.62 -4.03
C SER A 41 12.68 3.83 -3.92
N SER A 42 13.16 4.91 -3.28
CA SER A 42 12.47 6.21 -3.23
C SER A 42 12.26 6.86 -4.60
N THR A 43 12.98 6.42 -5.64
CA THR A 43 12.95 7.01 -6.99
C THR A 43 12.37 6.08 -8.06
N VAL A 44 12.15 4.80 -7.74
CA VAL A 44 11.69 3.80 -8.71
C VAL A 44 10.29 3.31 -8.38
N LYS A 45 9.35 3.58 -9.30
CA LYS A 45 7.92 3.27 -9.19
C LYS A 45 7.53 2.03 -10.01
N LYS A 46 6.45 1.36 -9.59
CA LYS A 46 5.64 0.49 -10.46
C LYS A 46 4.77 1.38 -11.33
N PHE A 47 4.73 1.07 -12.63
CA PHE A 47 3.82 1.69 -13.59
C PHE A 47 2.77 0.64 -13.98
N MET A 48 1.50 0.99 -13.82
CA MET A 48 0.35 0.19 -14.26
C MET A 48 -0.06 0.69 -15.65
N VAL A 49 0.64 0.24 -16.68
CA VAL A 49 0.51 0.71 -18.07
C VAL A 49 0.53 -0.46 -19.04
N GLY A 50 0.38 -0.23 -20.35
CA GLY A 50 0.62 -1.26 -21.36
C GLY A 50 -0.30 -2.48 -21.18
N TYR A 51 0.30 -3.63 -20.87
CA TYR A 51 -0.45 -4.88 -20.64
C TYR A 51 -1.46 -4.73 -19.50
N GLU A 52 -1.07 -4.08 -18.40
CA GLU A 52 -1.94 -3.87 -17.25
C GLU A 52 -3.15 -2.97 -17.51
N MET A 53 -3.14 -2.16 -18.58
CA MET A 53 -4.29 -1.33 -18.97
C MET A 53 -5.28 -2.06 -19.87
N LEU A 54 -4.84 -3.06 -20.63
CA LEU A 54 -5.64 -3.70 -21.67
C LEU A 54 -5.85 -5.21 -21.45
N SER A 55 -5.28 -5.77 -20.38
CA SER A 55 -5.39 -7.18 -20.05
C SER A 55 -5.60 -7.40 -18.56
N GLU A 56 -4.55 -7.65 -17.79
CA GLU A 56 -4.66 -7.97 -16.35
C GLU A 56 -3.54 -7.36 -15.50
N VAL A 57 -3.75 -7.32 -14.19
CA VAL A 57 -2.78 -6.77 -13.23
C VAL A 57 -1.57 -7.71 -13.10
N GLN A 58 -0.37 -7.14 -13.26
CA GLN A 58 0.89 -7.86 -13.07
C GLN A 58 1.70 -7.24 -11.92
N ARG A 59 2.42 -8.09 -11.17
CA ARG A 59 3.36 -7.66 -10.12
C ARG A 59 4.71 -8.39 -10.18
N ASP A 60 5.78 -7.64 -9.92
CA ASP A 60 7.16 -8.17 -9.90
C ASP A 60 7.61 -8.67 -8.51
N LEU A 61 6.89 -8.29 -7.45
CA LEU A 61 7.22 -8.59 -6.05
C LEU A 61 6.09 -9.39 -5.41
N THR A 62 6.42 -10.48 -4.72
CA THR A 62 5.43 -11.30 -4.01
C THR A 62 4.87 -10.65 -2.76
N GLN A 63 3.62 -10.98 -2.43
CA GLN A 63 2.95 -10.39 -1.27
C GLN A 63 3.64 -10.83 0.03
N GLU A 64 4.15 -12.07 0.08
CA GLU A 64 4.89 -12.63 1.21
C GLU A 64 6.18 -11.82 1.44
N LYS A 65 6.93 -11.55 0.37
CA LYS A 65 8.17 -10.79 0.44
C LYS A 65 7.92 -9.32 0.78
N ALA A 66 6.90 -8.69 0.19
CA ALA A 66 6.50 -7.34 0.53
C ALA A 66 6.12 -7.21 2.02
N ALA A 67 5.32 -8.16 2.53
CA ALA A 67 4.89 -8.17 3.91
C ALA A 67 6.04 -8.46 4.88
N GLU A 68 6.96 -9.36 4.53
CA GLU A 68 8.19 -9.62 5.30
C GLU A 68 9.05 -8.36 5.40
N GLN A 69 9.30 -7.67 4.28
CA GLN A 69 10.04 -6.41 4.28
C GLN A 69 9.41 -5.37 5.20
N LEU A 70 8.09 -5.21 5.15
CA LEU A 70 7.38 -4.26 6.00
C LEU A 70 7.44 -4.61 7.49
N ARG A 71 7.31 -5.89 7.86
CA ARG A 71 7.41 -6.35 9.25
C ARG A 71 8.81 -6.15 9.84
N ASN A 72 9.85 -6.20 9.01
CA ASN A 72 11.23 -6.01 9.45
C ASN A 72 11.61 -4.53 9.66
N LEU A 73 10.72 -3.59 9.34
CA LEU A 73 10.92 -2.18 9.63
C LEU A 73 10.50 -1.86 11.06
N SER A 74 11.13 -0.84 11.63
CA SER A 74 10.72 -0.30 12.92
C SER A 74 9.38 0.44 12.82
N GLU A 75 8.61 0.40 13.90
CA GLU A 75 7.40 1.20 14.08
C GLU A 75 7.71 2.67 14.36
N ILE A 76 8.91 2.99 14.87
CA ILE A 76 9.35 4.36 15.14
C ILE A 76 9.74 5.03 13.82
N HIS A 77 9.01 6.09 13.46
CA HIS A 77 9.28 6.86 12.25
C HIS A 77 10.74 7.38 12.22
N TYR A 78 11.42 7.24 11.08
CA TYR A 78 12.87 7.47 10.94
C TYR A 78 13.34 8.86 11.40
N LYS A 79 12.50 9.90 11.24
CA LYS A 79 12.80 11.27 11.72
C LYS A 79 12.84 11.42 13.25
N LEU A 80 12.27 10.48 14.00
CA LEU A 80 12.22 10.54 15.47
C LEU A 80 13.43 9.90 16.15
N ARG A 81 14.26 9.13 15.42
CA ARG A 81 15.43 8.43 15.98
C ARG A 81 16.61 9.34 16.35
N TYR A 82 16.61 10.59 15.87
CA TYR A 82 17.67 11.58 16.14
C TYR A 82 17.28 12.58 17.24
N LYS A 83 16.21 12.30 18.00
CA LYS A 83 15.75 13.16 19.11
C LYS A 83 16.20 12.69 20.50
N GLU A 84 17.13 11.75 20.56
CA GLU A 84 17.87 11.38 21.78
C GLU A 84 19.28 11.97 21.76
#